data_AF-A0A1G5EVS0-F1
#
_entry.id   AF-A0A1G5EVS0-F1
#
_cell.length_a   1.000
_cell.length_b   1.000
_cell.length_c   1.000
_cell.angle_alpha   90.00
_cell.angle_beta   90.00
_cell.angle_gamma   90.00
#
_symmetry.space_group_name_H-M   'P 1'
#
loop_
_entity.id
_entity.type
_entity.pdbx_description
1 polymer ?
#
loop_
_entity_poly.entity_id
_entity_poly.type
_entity_poly.pdbx_seq_one_letter_code
_entity_poly.pdbx_strand_id
1 'polypeptide(L)'
;MKSFVLFLFLSGAASIAVAQNAEIIDRQIIEINENLSSFSKSVDSTETSITKIWKKGDEIVKVFQQHAFKECILTSTLYFADSRPLKGIETEENEANEGVSHQLTVYVTNHDLKNGEHTYQVMEEGKRSCSDMYCSYDSMFYLDDL
;
A
#
# COMPACT_ATOMS: atom_id res chain seq x y z
N MET A 1 -3.67 -16.14 -39.86
CA MET A 1 -4.03 -14.74 -39.51
C MET A 1 -5.25 -14.58 -38.58
N LYS A 2 -6.00 -15.64 -38.21
CA LYS A 2 -7.17 -15.50 -37.31
C LYS A 2 -6.84 -15.59 -35.81
N SER A 3 -5.80 -16.31 -35.40
CA SER A 3 -5.46 -16.47 -33.97
C SER A 3 -4.69 -15.30 -33.35
N PHE A 4 -4.06 -14.44 -34.15
CA PHE A 4 -3.21 -13.35 -33.64
C PHE A 4 -4.02 -12.13 -33.19
N VAL A 5 -5.20 -11.91 -33.77
CA VAL A 5 -6.10 -10.79 -33.41
C VAL A 5 -6.82 -11.06 -32.10
N LEU A 6 -7.16 -12.33 -31.80
CA LEU A 6 -7.85 -12.71 -30.56
C LEU A 6 -6.97 -12.48 -29.32
N PHE A 7 -5.65 -12.69 -29.44
CA PHE A 7 -4.71 -12.49 -28.34
C PHE A 7 -4.56 -11.01 -27.96
N LEU A 8 -4.58 -10.09 -28.94
CA LEU A 8 -4.47 -8.64 -28.71
C LEU A 8 -5.70 -8.06 -27.99
N PHE A 9 -6.89 -8.57 -28.28
CA PHE A 9 -8.13 -8.16 -27.59
C PHE A 9 -8.18 -8.63 -26.13
N LEU A 10 -7.70 -9.84 -25.84
CA LEU A 10 -7.65 -10.38 -24.47
C LEU A 10 -6.63 -9.63 -23.59
N SER A 11 -5.46 -9.27 -24.14
CA SER A 11 -4.48 -8.45 -23.41
C SER A 11 -4.97 -7.02 -23.18
N GLY A 12 -5.70 -6.43 -24.14
CA GLY A 12 -6.27 -5.09 -23.99
C GLY A 12 -7.37 -5.02 -22.92
N ALA A 13 -8.24 -6.04 -22.86
CA ALA A 13 -9.31 -6.10 -21.86
C ALA A 13 -8.78 -6.28 -20.43
N ALA A 14 -7.72 -7.06 -20.24
CA ALA A 14 -7.08 -7.25 -18.94
C ALA A 14 -6.47 -5.93 -18.43
N SER A 15 -5.76 -5.18 -19.28
CA SER A 15 -5.18 -3.88 -18.89
C SER A 15 -6.24 -2.83 -18.53
N ILE A 16 -7.39 -2.83 -19.21
CA ILE A 16 -8.50 -1.91 -18.91
C ILE A 16 -9.17 -2.27 -17.58
N ALA A 17 -9.42 -3.55 -17.32
CA ALA A 17 -10.02 -4.00 -16.07
C ALA A 17 -9.12 -3.68 -14.86
N VAL A 18 -7.81 -3.80 -15.04
CA VAL A 18 -6.81 -3.47 -14.01
C VAL A 18 -6.75 -1.96 -13.74
N ALA A 19 -6.76 -1.10 -14.78
CA ALA A 19 -6.80 0.36 -14.62
C ALA A 19 -8.09 0.85 -13.94
N GLN A 20 -9.24 0.22 -14.23
CA GLN A 20 -10.51 0.52 -13.59
C GLN A 20 -10.51 0.21 -12.09
N ASN A 21 -9.85 -0.88 -11.66
CA ASN A 21 -9.78 -1.25 -10.25
C ASN A 21 -8.93 -0.25 -9.43
N ALA A 22 -7.80 0.20 -9.96
CA ALA A 22 -6.98 1.20 -9.28
C ALA A 22 -7.72 2.54 -9.09
N GLU A 23 -8.45 3.00 -10.12
CA GLU A 23 -9.23 4.25 -10.04
C GLU A 23 -10.36 4.16 -9.00
N ILE A 24 -11.04 3.01 -8.89
CA ILE A 24 -12.07 2.78 -7.86
C ILE A 24 -11.44 2.85 -6.47
N ILE A 25 -10.30 2.18 -6.27
CA ILE A 25 -9.57 2.19 -4.99
C ILE A 25 -9.14 3.63 -4.63
N ASP A 26 -8.62 4.39 -5.58
CA ASP A 26 -8.19 5.78 -5.32
C ASP A 26 -9.35 6.67 -4.89
N ARG A 27 -10.55 6.50 -5.47
CA ARG A 27 -11.75 7.22 -5.00
C ARG A 27 -12.14 6.85 -3.58
N GLN A 28 -12.09 5.56 -3.22
CA GLN A 28 -12.35 5.11 -1.85
C GLN A 28 -11.33 5.73 -0.86
N ILE A 29 -10.07 5.85 -1.26
CA ILE A 29 -9.02 6.46 -0.45
C ILE A 29 -9.23 7.96 -0.26
N ILE A 30 -9.72 8.68 -1.29
CA ILE A 30 -10.12 10.09 -1.15
C ILE A 30 -11.20 10.21 -0.07
N GLU A 31 -12.24 9.38 -0.12
CA GLU A 31 -13.30 9.37 0.88
C GLU A 31 -12.77 9.08 2.30
N ILE A 32 -11.87 8.10 2.45
CA ILE A 32 -11.21 7.82 3.74
C ILE A 32 -10.46 9.05 4.24
N ASN A 33 -9.68 9.70 3.37
CA ASN A 33 -8.85 10.85 3.74
C ASN A 33 -9.69 12.09 4.10
N GLU A 34 -10.81 12.34 3.42
CA GLU A 34 -11.75 13.42 3.74
C GLU A 34 -12.41 13.25 5.11
N ASN A 35 -12.56 12.01 5.57
CA ASN A 35 -13.23 11.67 6.82
C ASN A 35 -12.28 11.38 8.01
N LEU A 36 -10.96 11.57 7.86
CA LEU A 36 -9.98 11.21 8.91
C LEU A 36 -10.23 11.88 10.26
N SER A 37 -10.77 13.09 10.29
CA SER A 37 -11.09 13.81 11.54
C SER A 37 -12.17 13.11 12.37
N SER A 38 -12.98 12.27 11.73
CA SER A 38 -14.00 11.43 12.37
C SER A 38 -13.48 10.05 12.81
N PHE A 39 -12.24 9.69 12.43
CA PHE A 39 -11.60 8.42 12.79
C PHE A 39 -10.58 8.65 13.91
N SER A 40 -10.67 7.90 15.02
CA SER A 40 -9.82 8.14 16.19
C SER A 40 -9.09 6.89 16.69
N LYS A 41 -7.75 6.90 16.64
CA LYS A 41 -6.83 6.31 17.64
C LYS A 41 -5.39 6.83 17.42
N SER A 42 -4.62 6.94 18.50
CA SER A 42 -3.21 7.39 18.57
C SER A 42 -2.43 6.35 19.38
N VAL A 43 -1.10 6.32 19.48
CA VAL A 43 0.03 6.23 18.54
C VAL A 43 1.06 5.48 19.39
N ASP A 44 1.63 4.37 18.93
CA ASP A 44 2.86 3.89 19.55
C ASP A 44 4.02 4.68 18.93
N SER A 45 4.65 5.53 19.75
CA SER A 45 5.84 6.27 19.37
C SER A 45 7.00 5.84 20.25
N THR A 46 8.00 5.19 19.65
CA THR A 46 9.31 5.03 20.25
C THR A 46 10.26 6.12 19.73
N GLU A 47 11.50 6.16 20.20
CA GLU A 47 12.52 7.06 19.65
C GLU A 47 12.75 6.84 18.15
N THR A 48 12.49 5.63 17.64
CA THR A 48 12.82 5.23 16.26
C THR A 48 11.60 4.81 15.45
N SER A 49 10.39 4.82 16.00
CA SER A 49 9.18 4.40 15.28
C SER A 49 7.95 5.21 15.66
N ILE A 50 7.07 5.45 14.69
CA ILE A 50 5.77 6.08 14.88
C ILE A 50 4.73 5.23 14.16
N THR A 51 3.68 4.80 14.87
CA THR A 51 2.51 4.14 14.26
C THR A 51 1.23 4.89 14.57
N LYS A 52 0.51 5.35 13.55
CA LYS A 52 -0.80 6.02 13.67
C LYS A 52 -1.87 5.17 13.00
N ILE A 53 -3.01 5.00 13.66
CA ILE A 53 -4.10 4.12 13.19
C ILE A 53 -5.41 4.90 13.22
N TRP A 54 -6.08 4.93 12.08
CA TRP A 54 -7.43 5.50 11.96
C TRP A 54 -8.45 4.38 11.87
N LYS A 55 -9.53 4.52 12.64
CA LYS A 55 -10.64 3.56 12.69
C LYS A 55 -11.99 4.21 12.39
N LYS A 56 -12.86 3.49 11.68
CA LYS A 56 -14.28 3.78 11.50
C LYS A 56 -15.09 2.80 12.36
N GLY A 57 -15.51 3.24 13.55
CA GLY A 57 -15.98 2.29 14.57
C GLY A 57 -14.83 1.38 15.00
N ASP A 58 -15.01 0.06 14.88
CA ASP A 58 -13.98 -0.93 15.21
C ASP A 58 -13.05 -1.27 14.04
N GLU A 59 -13.42 -0.87 12.82
CA GLU A 59 -12.69 -1.18 11.59
C GLU A 59 -11.49 -0.25 11.40
N ILE A 60 -10.29 -0.82 11.17
CA ILE A 60 -9.12 -0.06 10.73
C ILE A 60 -9.31 0.34 9.27
N VAL A 61 -9.13 1.62 8.97
CA VAL A 61 -9.28 2.17 7.60
C VAL A 61 -7.98 2.75 7.05
N LYS A 62 -7.05 3.13 7.94
CA LYS A 62 -5.73 3.62 7.57
C LYS A 62 -4.72 3.33 8.67
N VAL A 63 -3.51 2.95 8.26
CA VAL A 63 -2.34 2.85 9.13
C VAL A 63 -1.22 3.67 8.50
N PHE A 64 -0.56 4.49 9.30
CA PHE A 64 0.66 5.20 8.94
C PHE A 64 1.76 4.71 9.87
N GLN A 65 2.86 4.23 9.30
CA GLN A 65 4.03 3.75 10.01
C GLN A 65 5.24 4.52 9.51
N GLN A 66 6.10 4.91 10.44
CA GLN A 66 7.39 5.51 10.14
C GLN A 66 8.44 4.84 11.02
N HIS A 67 9.54 4.41 10.41
CA HIS A 67 10.67 3.79 11.08
C HIS A 67 11.94 4.56 10.71
N ALA A 68 12.58 5.16 11.70
CA ALA A 68 13.87 5.81 11.55
C ALA A 68 14.99 4.80 11.80
N PHE A 69 15.84 4.63 10.80
CA PHE A 69 17.14 3.98 10.92
C PHE A 69 18.22 5.06 10.94
N LYS A 70 19.48 4.66 11.15
CA LYS A 70 20.60 5.57 11.41
C LYS A 70 20.75 6.72 10.39
N GLU A 71 20.46 6.48 9.11
CA GLU A 71 20.64 7.46 8.02
C GLU A 71 19.43 7.45 7.04
N CYS A 72 18.31 6.84 7.46
CA CYS A 72 17.13 6.77 6.61
C CYS A 72 15.83 6.70 7.40
N ILE A 73 14.75 7.06 6.71
CA ILE A 73 13.40 7.00 7.24
C ILE A 73 12.57 6.20 6.26
N LEU A 74 12.05 5.06 6.70
CA LEU A 74 11.05 4.29 5.98
C LEU A 74 9.66 4.74 6.44
N THR A 75 8.80 5.11 5.50
CA THR A 75 7.40 5.48 5.77
C THR A 75 6.47 4.59 4.98
N SER A 76 5.51 3.95 5.65
CA SER A 76 4.50 3.09 5.03
C SER A 76 3.11 3.63 5.38
N THR A 77 2.25 3.79 4.38
CA THR A 77 0.84 4.13 4.56
C THR A 77 -0.02 3.04 3.93
N LEU A 78 -0.85 2.40 4.76
CA LEU A 78 -1.72 1.31 4.39
C LEU A 78 -3.17 1.76 4.49
N TYR A 79 -3.98 1.44 3.50
CA TYR A 79 -5.41 1.72 3.46
C TYR A 79 -6.21 0.43 3.43
N PHE A 80 -7.34 0.43 4.14
CA PHE A 80 -8.18 -0.73 4.34
C PHE A 80 -9.65 -0.41 4.10
N ALA A 81 -10.40 -1.40 3.63
CA ALA A 81 -11.86 -1.41 3.63
C ALA A 81 -12.38 -2.84 3.78
N ASP A 82 -13.52 -2.99 4.42
CA ASP A 82 -14.12 -4.26 4.81
C ASP A 82 -13.12 -5.16 5.56
N SER A 83 -12.30 -4.55 6.43
CA SER A 83 -11.21 -5.20 7.16
C SER A 83 -10.14 -5.89 6.28
N ARG A 84 -9.95 -5.42 5.04
CA ARG A 84 -8.96 -5.94 4.09
C ARG A 84 -8.08 -4.85 3.52
N PRO A 85 -6.81 -5.13 3.19
CA PRO A 85 -5.93 -4.16 2.57
C PRO A 85 -6.41 -3.81 1.16
N LEU A 86 -6.33 -2.52 0.81
CA LEU A 86 -6.68 -1.98 -0.51
C LEU A 86 -5.46 -1.42 -1.24
N LYS A 87 -4.63 -0.65 -0.53
CA LYS A 87 -3.46 0.03 -1.09
C LYS A 87 -2.39 0.20 -0.04
N GLY A 88 -1.14 0.02 -0.45
CA GLY A 88 0.04 0.35 0.34
C GLY A 88 0.89 1.33 -0.44
N ILE A 89 1.41 2.32 0.26
CA ILE A 89 2.39 3.29 -0.25
C ILE A 89 3.57 3.24 0.69
N GLU A 90 4.76 3.04 0.15
CA GLU A 90 6.00 3.06 0.91
C GLU A 90 6.98 4.06 0.30
N THR A 91 7.66 4.83 1.15
CA THR A 91 8.74 5.73 0.76
C THR A 91 9.94 5.55 1.67
N GLU A 92 11.14 5.58 1.09
CA GLU A 92 12.41 5.60 1.84
C GLU A 92 13.12 6.93 1.58
N GLU A 93 13.24 7.75 2.61
CA GLU A 93 14.03 8.99 2.58
C GLU A 93 15.43 8.70 3.11
N ASN A 94 16.45 9.14 2.38
CA ASN A 94 17.85 8.96 2.75
C ASN A 94 18.45 10.31 3.14
N GLU A 95 18.90 10.43 4.39
CA GLU A 95 19.45 11.70 4.92
C GLU A 95 20.75 12.11 4.20
N ALA A 96 21.50 11.15 3.64
CA ALA A 96 22.73 11.43 2.90
C ALA A 96 22.50 12.01 1.51
N ASN A 97 21.29 11.87 0.94
CA ASN A 97 20.97 12.29 -0.44
C ASN A 97 19.90 13.40 -0.52
N GLU A 98 19.50 14.01 0.61
CA GLU A 98 18.48 15.07 0.70
C GLU A 98 17.21 14.78 -0.13
N GLY A 99 16.65 13.56 -0.05
CA GLY A 99 15.43 13.23 -0.80
C GLY A 99 14.90 11.80 -0.68
N VAL A 100 13.76 11.56 -1.32
CA VAL A 100 13.13 10.23 -1.46
C VAL A 100 13.99 9.38 -2.40
N SER A 101 14.59 8.33 -1.83
CA SER A 101 15.44 7.36 -2.54
C SER A 101 14.64 6.19 -3.12
N HIS A 102 13.45 5.92 -2.58
CA HIS A 102 12.57 4.84 -3.03
C HIS A 102 11.10 5.23 -2.84
N GLN A 103 10.27 4.83 -3.80
CA GLN A 103 8.82 4.85 -3.70
C GLN A 103 8.26 3.53 -4.26
N LEU A 104 7.31 2.94 -3.54
CA LEU A 104 6.56 1.77 -3.95
C LEU A 104 5.07 2.03 -3.72
N THR A 105 4.26 1.80 -4.74
CA THR A 105 2.80 1.87 -4.64
C THR A 105 2.18 0.57 -5.12
N VAL A 106 1.47 -0.11 -4.23
CA VAL A 106 0.82 -1.40 -4.50
C VAL A 106 -0.68 -1.30 -4.23
N TYR A 107 -1.47 -1.84 -5.15
CA TYR A 107 -2.93 -1.98 -5.02
C TYR A 107 -3.28 -3.46 -4.86
N VAL A 108 -4.16 -3.77 -3.92
CA VAL A 108 -4.77 -5.09 -3.79
C VAL A 108 -5.98 -5.15 -4.70
N THR A 109 -5.86 -5.89 -5.80
CA THR A 109 -6.87 -5.94 -6.86
C THR A 109 -7.80 -7.15 -6.73
N ASN A 110 -7.41 -8.15 -5.95
CA ASN A 110 -8.24 -9.31 -5.63
C ASN A 110 -7.80 -9.94 -4.30
N HIS A 111 -8.73 -10.61 -3.63
CA HIS A 111 -8.49 -11.36 -2.40
C HIS A 111 -9.10 -12.77 -2.54
N ASP A 112 -8.27 -13.81 -2.47
CA ASP A 112 -8.74 -15.19 -2.41
C ASP A 112 -9.20 -15.50 -0.99
N LEU A 113 -10.53 -15.58 -0.80
CA LEU A 113 -11.13 -15.89 0.49
C LEU A 113 -10.81 -17.31 1.00
N LYS A 114 -10.40 -18.23 0.13
CA LYS A 114 -10.10 -19.61 0.51
C LYS A 114 -8.72 -19.76 1.11
N ASN A 115 -7.74 -19.05 0.56
CA ASN A 115 -6.33 -19.21 0.91
C ASN A 115 -5.75 -18.00 1.67
N GLY A 116 -6.50 -16.89 1.76
CA GLY A 116 -6.01 -15.66 2.39
C GLY A 116 -4.98 -14.91 1.53
N GLU A 117 -4.88 -15.26 0.25
CA GLU A 117 -3.89 -14.69 -0.67
C GLU A 117 -4.42 -13.43 -1.36
N HIS A 118 -3.52 -12.50 -1.67
CA HIS A 118 -3.82 -11.25 -2.34
C HIS A 118 -3.21 -11.23 -3.75
N THR A 119 -3.94 -10.64 -4.70
CA THR A 119 -3.38 -10.29 -6.01
C THR A 119 -3.04 -8.82 -6.04
N TYR A 120 -1.79 -8.51 -6.37
CA TYR A 120 -1.25 -7.16 -6.33
C TYR A 120 -1.06 -6.55 -7.72
N GLN A 121 -1.29 -5.26 -7.82
CA GLN A 121 -0.86 -4.41 -8.93
C GLN A 121 0.17 -3.41 -8.41
N VAL A 122 1.37 -3.44 -8.98
CA VAL A 122 2.45 -2.50 -8.66
C VAL A 122 2.46 -1.38 -9.70
N MET A 123 2.36 -0.13 -9.25
CA MET A 123 2.35 1.04 -10.14
C MET A 123 3.70 1.75 -10.21
N GLU A 124 4.51 1.63 -9.17
CA GLU A 124 5.84 2.21 -9.09
C GLU A 124 6.74 1.28 -8.27
N GLU A 125 7.92 0.96 -8.78
CA GLU A 125 8.90 0.10 -8.11
C GLU A 125 10.27 0.77 -8.19
N GLY A 126 10.66 1.47 -7.13
CA GLY A 126 12.04 1.91 -6.94
C GLY A 126 12.93 0.79 -6.40
N LYS A 127 14.25 0.98 -6.43
CA LYS A 127 15.19 0.11 -5.71
C LYS A 127 15.44 0.69 -4.31
N ARG A 128 15.29 -0.11 -3.25
CA ARG A 128 15.61 0.31 -1.87
C ARG A 128 17.11 0.58 -1.70
N SER A 129 17.44 1.50 -0.79
CA SER A 129 18.83 1.89 -0.49
C SER A 129 19.28 1.52 0.92
N CYS A 130 18.36 1.44 1.90
CA CYS A 130 18.75 1.36 3.31
C CYS A 130 18.17 0.17 4.08
N SER A 131 17.04 -0.42 3.66
CA SER A 131 16.41 -1.53 4.39
C SER A 131 16.04 -2.73 3.50
N ASP A 132 16.91 -3.74 3.46
CA ASP A 132 16.64 -5.03 2.77
C ASP A 132 15.64 -5.92 3.55
N MET A 133 15.31 -5.61 4.81
CA MET A 133 14.55 -6.50 5.70
C MET A 133 13.04 -6.60 5.43
N TYR A 134 12.46 -5.81 4.52
CA TYR A 134 11.01 -5.83 4.23
C TYR A 134 10.69 -5.86 2.73
N CYS A 135 11.51 -6.54 1.93
CA CYS A 135 11.46 -6.50 0.47
C CYS A 135 10.36 -7.36 -0.19
N SER A 136 9.35 -7.84 0.55
CA SER A 136 8.22 -8.57 -0.05
C SER A 136 6.92 -7.77 0.05
N TYR A 137 6.09 -7.83 -0.98
CA TYR A 137 4.80 -7.12 -0.99
C TYR A 137 3.89 -7.59 0.15
N ASP A 138 3.92 -8.88 0.48
CA ASP A 138 3.18 -9.46 1.60
C ASP A 138 3.67 -8.87 2.94
N SER A 139 4.99 -8.67 3.10
CA SER A 139 5.54 -8.04 4.31
C SER A 139 5.16 -6.57 4.47
N MET A 140 4.78 -5.87 3.40
CA MET A 140 4.35 -4.47 3.49
C MET A 140 2.96 -4.34 4.14
N PHE A 141 2.07 -5.31 3.91
CA PHE A 141 0.73 -5.34 4.49
C PHE A 141 0.66 -6.12 5.81
N TYR A 142 1.77 -6.70 6.24
CA TYR A 142 1.84 -7.42 7.49
C TYR A 142 1.87 -6.42 8.67
N LEU A 143 0.79 -6.42 9.43
CA LEU A 143 0.65 -5.64 10.65
C LEU A 143 0.94 -6.57 11.83
N ASP A 144 2.17 -6.57 12.36
CA ASP A 144 2.50 -7.30 13.59
C ASP A 144 1.61 -6.82 14.76
N ASP A 145 0.91 -7.77 15.41
CA ASP A 145 0.12 -7.63 16.65
C ASP A 145 -0.60 -6.26 16.87
N LEU A 146 -1.44 -5.83 15.92
CA LEU A 146 -2.40 -4.71 16.09
C LEU A 146 -3.78 -5.10 16.63
#